data_AF-A0A3M2GLG6-F1
#
_entry.id   AF-A0A3M2GLG6-F1
#
_cell.length_a   1.000
_cell.length_b   1.000
_cell.length_c   1.000
_cell.angle_alpha   90.00
_cell.angle_beta   90.00
_cell.angle_gamma   90.00
#
_symmetry.space_group_name_H-M   'P 1'
#
loop_
_entity.id
_entity.type
_entity.pdbx_description
1 polymer ?
#
loop_
_entity_poly.entity_id
_entity_poly.type
_entity_poly.pdbx_seq_one_letter_code
_entity_poly.pdbx_strand_id
1 'polypeptide(L)'
;MDKFQAIFEILYFMAAVDGDVDPREIDVINTFLDANYGNVNFDAREVAASLMTLTADGMVEELTRAAIAFKNSSTAKDRTTVLDFALQLIAADGRITESERKLFLILGSLWNIDMPSYLASKGL
;
A
#
# COMPACT_ATOMS: atom_id res chain seq x y z
N MET A 1 -3.47 -12.41 -9.53
CA MET A 1 -3.81 -11.22 -8.72
C MET A 1 -4.20 -10.11 -9.66
N ASP A 2 -5.37 -9.52 -9.45
CA ASP A 2 -5.81 -8.33 -10.18
C ASP A 2 -5.00 -7.08 -9.77
N LYS A 3 -4.87 -6.07 -10.64
CA LYS A 3 -4.10 -4.85 -10.35
C LYS A 3 -4.66 -4.10 -9.13
N PHE A 4 -5.98 -4.03 -9.00
CA PHE A 4 -6.64 -3.29 -7.93
C PHE A 4 -6.57 -4.04 -6.61
N GLN A 5 -6.70 -5.37 -6.66
CA GLN A 5 -6.42 -6.22 -5.50
C GLN A 5 -4.98 -6.04 -5.04
N ALA A 6 -4.00 -5.96 -5.95
CA ALA A 6 -2.62 -5.71 -5.59
C ALA A 6 -2.44 -4.38 -4.85
N ILE A 7 -3.04 -3.29 -5.36
CA ILE A 7 -2.98 -1.97 -4.70
C ILE A 7 -3.61 -2.04 -3.31
N PHE A 8 -4.76 -2.71 -3.18
CA PHE A 8 -5.42 -2.90 -1.90
C PHE A 8 -4.53 -3.64 -0.90
N GLU A 9 -3.97 -4.78 -1.28
CA GLU A 9 -3.09 -5.57 -0.42
C GLU A 9 -1.88 -4.75 0.03
N ILE A 10 -1.25 -3.99 -0.89
CA ILE A 10 -0.14 -3.09 -0.56
C ILE A 10 -0.56 -2.06 0.49
N LEU A 11 -1.67 -1.35 0.27
CA LEU A 11 -2.13 -0.28 1.17
C LEU A 11 -2.63 -0.83 2.50
N TYR A 12 -3.23 -2.01 2.49
CA TYR A 12 -3.62 -2.73 3.69
C TYR A 12 -2.41 -3.06 4.54
N PHE A 13 -1.33 -3.60 3.95
CA PHE A 13 -0.10 -3.88 4.68
C PHE A 13 0.57 -2.60 5.20
N MET A 14 0.48 -1.47 4.48
CA MET A 14 0.98 -0.19 4.96
C MET A 14 0.21 0.31 6.19
N ALA A 15 -1.11 0.12 6.24
CA ALA A 15 -1.92 0.44 7.41
C ALA A 15 -1.68 -0.54 8.57
N ALA A 16 -1.44 -1.82 8.27
CA ALA A 16 -1.26 -2.88 9.26
C ALA A 16 0.12 -2.91 9.93
N VAL A 17 1.08 -2.08 9.50
CA VAL A 17 2.49 -2.19 9.93
C VAL A 17 2.65 -2.16 11.43
N ASP A 18 1.89 -1.30 12.11
CA ASP A 18 1.97 -1.11 13.54
C ASP A 18 0.97 -1.99 14.33
N GLY A 19 0.31 -2.94 13.65
CA GLY A 19 -0.50 -4.00 14.26
C GLY A 19 -1.84 -4.20 13.56
N ASP A 20 -2.89 -3.58 14.10
CA ASP A 20 -4.27 -3.80 13.65
C ASP A 20 -4.72 -2.70 12.67
N VAL A 21 -5.45 -3.12 11.63
CA VAL A 21 -6.11 -2.22 10.69
C VAL A 21 -7.52 -1.89 11.21
N ASP A 22 -7.83 -0.61 11.36
CA ASP A 22 -9.18 -0.19 11.69
C ASP A 22 -10.10 -0.40 10.47
N PRO A 23 -11.34 -0.91 10.62
CA PRO A 23 -12.28 -1.02 9.51
C PRO A 23 -12.45 0.28 8.70
N ARG A 24 -12.29 1.45 9.32
CA ARG A 24 -12.32 2.76 8.66
C ARG A 24 -11.16 2.95 7.67
N GLU A 25 -10.00 2.33 7.90
CA GLU A 25 -8.88 2.38 6.96
C GLU A 25 -9.17 1.58 5.70
N ILE A 26 -9.87 0.45 5.81
CA ILE A 26 -10.36 -0.31 4.66
C ILE A 26 -11.31 0.55 3.81
N ASP A 27 -12.23 1.28 4.45
CA ASP A 27 -13.15 2.19 3.76
C ASP A 27 -12.40 3.35 3.07
N VAL A 28 -11.35 3.89 3.71
CA VAL A 28 -10.48 4.93 3.14
C VAL A 28 -9.70 4.42 1.93
N ILE A 29 -9.16 3.19 1.99
CA ILE A 29 -8.47 2.55 0.86
C ILE A 29 -9.44 2.31 -0.30
N ASN A 30 -10.64 1.79 -0.04
CA ASN A 30 -11.66 1.59 -1.07
C ASN A 30 -12.07 2.91 -1.74
N THR A 31 -12.26 3.96 -0.95
CA THR A 31 -12.57 5.30 -1.48
C THR A 31 -11.46 5.80 -2.40
N PHE A 32 -10.19 5.60 -2.03
CA PHE A 32 -9.06 5.93 -2.89
C PHE A 32 -9.07 5.13 -4.20
N LEU A 33 -9.32 3.83 -4.13
CA LEU A 33 -9.36 2.98 -5.32
C LEU A 33 -10.48 3.38 -6.28
N ASP A 34 -11.69 3.61 -5.76
CA ASP A 34 -12.85 4.04 -6.56
C ASP A 34 -12.58 5.39 -7.23
N ALA A 35 -12.01 6.35 -6.49
CA ALA A 35 -11.74 7.69 -6.99
C ALA A 35 -10.64 7.73 -8.09
N ASN A 36 -9.65 6.83 -8.02
CA ASN A 36 -8.51 6.85 -8.94
C ASN A 36 -8.62 5.84 -10.08
N TYR A 37 -9.37 4.75 -9.89
CA TYR A 37 -9.38 3.61 -10.80
C TYR A 37 -10.79 3.15 -11.22
N GLY A 38 -11.85 3.72 -10.63
CA GLY A 38 -13.24 3.39 -10.97
C GLY A 38 -13.69 2.05 -10.37
N ASN A 39 -14.57 1.32 -11.06
CA ASN A 39 -15.16 0.08 -10.55
C ASN A 39 -14.10 -1.01 -10.33
N VAL A 40 -13.67 -1.13 -9.09
CA VAL A 40 -12.85 -2.21 -8.57
C VAL A 40 -13.67 -3.50 -8.48
N ASN A 41 -13.12 -4.63 -8.95
CA ASN A 41 -13.82 -5.91 -8.98
C ASN A 41 -13.15 -6.97 -8.09
N PHE A 42 -13.13 -6.73 -6.78
CA PHE A 42 -12.80 -7.73 -5.74
C PHE A 42 -13.53 -7.39 -4.43
N ASP A 43 -13.66 -8.37 -3.53
CA ASP A 43 -14.20 -8.15 -2.18
C ASP A 43 -13.07 -7.78 -1.22
N ALA A 44 -12.99 -6.50 -0.86
CA ALA A 44 -11.95 -5.97 0.04
C ALA A 44 -11.99 -6.58 1.43
N ARG A 45 -13.17 -6.95 1.93
CA ARG A 45 -13.28 -7.56 3.26
C ARG A 45 -12.84 -9.00 3.24
N GLU A 46 -13.17 -9.74 2.17
CA GLU A 46 -12.68 -11.11 1.97
C GLU A 46 -11.15 -11.14 1.85
N VAL A 47 -10.58 -10.22 1.05
CA VAL A 47 -9.12 -10.10 0.91
C VAL A 47 -8.49 -9.74 2.26
N ALA A 48 -8.97 -8.70 2.96
CA ALA A 48 -8.45 -8.34 4.28
C ALA A 48 -8.50 -9.51 5.28
N ALA A 49 -9.63 -10.21 5.34
CA ALA A 49 -9.79 -11.38 6.20
C ALA A 49 -8.76 -12.48 5.86
N SER A 50 -8.47 -12.71 4.58
CA SER A 50 -7.41 -13.64 4.15
C SER A 50 -6.03 -13.16 4.61
N LEU A 51 -5.71 -11.88 4.46
CA LEU A 51 -4.40 -11.33 4.84
C LEU A 51 -4.14 -11.45 6.35
N MET A 52 -5.17 -11.29 7.18
CA MET A 52 -5.06 -11.44 8.65
C MET A 52 -4.69 -12.86 9.10
N THR A 53 -4.89 -13.88 8.25
CA THR A 53 -4.52 -15.27 8.57
C THR A 53 -3.07 -15.61 8.27
N LEU A 54 -2.33 -14.71 7.62
CA LEU A 54 -0.95 -14.95 7.21
C LEU A 54 0.01 -14.93 8.40
N THR A 55 1.04 -15.76 8.33
CA THR A 55 2.20 -15.65 9.21
C THR A 55 3.03 -14.42 8.82
N ALA A 56 3.97 -14.00 9.68
CA ALA A 56 4.87 -12.89 9.35
C ALA A 56 5.61 -13.11 8.02
N ASP A 57 6.13 -14.33 7.78
CA ASP A 57 6.77 -14.68 6.51
C ASP A 57 5.78 -14.63 5.34
N GLY A 58 4.55 -15.13 5.54
CA GLY A 58 3.48 -15.07 4.54
C GLY A 58 3.07 -13.64 4.19
N MET A 59 3.05 -12.72 5.16
CA MET A 59 2.78 -11.29 4.90
C MET A 59 3.88 -10.67 4.03
N VAL A 60 5.15 -10.99 4.30
CA VAL A 60 6.28 -10.49 3.50
C VAL A 60 6.23 -11.04 2.07
N GLU A 61 5.93 -12.33 1.91
CA GLU A 61 5.76 -12.96 0.60
C GLU A 61 4.60 -12.32 -0.18
N GLU A 62 3.46 -12.12 0.47
CA GLU A 62 2.26 -11.54 -0.13
C GLU A 62 2.49 -10.08 -0.54
N LEU A 63 3.03 -9.25 0.34
CA LEU A 63 3.36 -7.86 0.02
C LEU A 63 4.34 -7.78 -1.17
N THR A 64 5.36 -8.64 -1.18
CA THR A 64 6.33 -8.68 -2.29
C THR A 64 5.64 -9.05 -3.60
N ARG A 65 4.76 -10.06 -3.56
CA ARG A 65 3.97 -10.50 -4.71
C ARG A 65 3.07 -9.39 -5.23
N ALA A 66 2.35 -8.70 -4.34
CA ALA A 66 1.48 -7.58 -4.66
C ALA A 66 2.25 -6.39 -5.25
N ALA A 67 3.38 -6.02 -4.63
CA ALA A 67 4.26 -4.97 -5.11
C ALA A 67 4.79 -5.25 -6.53
N ILE A 68 5.19 -6.50 -6.82
CA ILE A 68 5.67 -6.91 -8.15
C ILE A 68 4.50 -6.93 -9.15
N ALA A 69 3.35 -7.50 -8.78
CA ALA A 69 2.17 -7.57 -9.64
C ALA A 69 1.70 -6.16 -10.05
N PHE A 70 1.62 -5.24 -9.08
CA PHE A 70 1.29 -3.85 -9.37
C PHE A 70 2.36 -3.19 -10.24
N LYS A 71 3.66 -3.34 -9.93
CA LYS A 71 4.74 -2.77 -10.76
C LYS A 71 4.63 -3.16 -12.23
N ASN A 72 4.35 -4.44 -12.50
CA ASN A 72 4.28 -4.98 -13.85
C ASN A 72 3.03 -4.55 -14.62
N SER A 73 1.98 -4.10 -13.94
CA SER A 73 0.69 -3.70 -14.52
C SER A 73 0.40 -2.19 -14.42
N SER A 74 1.38 -1.39 -13.98
CA SER A 74 1.22 0.02 -13.67
C SER A 74 2.16 0.93 -14.44
N THR A 75 1.74 2.18 -14.62
CA THR A 75 2.61 3.24 -15.11
C THR A 75 3.47 3.81 -13.98
N ALA A 76 4.53 4.57 -14.29
CA ALA A 76 5.27 5.30 -13.27
C ALA A 76 4.37 6.24 -12.46
N LYS A 77 3.44 6.94 -13.13
CA LYS A 77 2.47 7.82 -12.49
C LYS A 77 1.57 7.07 -11.51
N ASP A 78 1.09 5.89 -11.87
CA ASP A 78 0.27 5.06 -10.97
C ASP A 78 1.05 4.71 -9.70
N ARG A 79 2.33 4.32 -9.83
CA ARG A 79 3.17 3.97 -8.69
C ARG A 79 3.42 5.16 -7.78
N THR A 80 3.66 6.35 -8.34
CA THR A 80 3.78 7.57 -7.54
C THR A 80 2.45 7.94 -6.88
N THR A 81 1.32 7.73 -7.55
CA THR A 81 -0.02 7.98 -6.97
C THR A 81 -0.30 7.08 -5.76
N VAL A 82 0.06 5.80 -5.86
CA VAL A 82 -0.08 4.86 -4.73
C VAL A 82 0.91 5.19 -3.60
N LEU A 83 2.16 5.58 -3.90
CA LEU A 83 3.09 6.05 -2.86
C LEU A 83 2.60 7.33 -2.18
N ASP A 84 2.03 8.27 -2.92
CA ASP A 84 1.50 9.51 -2.36
C ASP A 84 0.39 9.20 -1.35
N PHE A 85 -0.50 8.26 -1.69
CA PHE A 85 -1.55 7.82 -0.78
C PHE A 85 -1.03 6.98 0.39
N ALA A 86 -0.10 6.06 0.15
CA ALA A 86 0.54 5.28 1.21
C ALA A 86 1.24 6.18 2.24
N LEU A 87 1.90 7.25 1.78
CA LEU A 87 2.50 8.25 2.66
C LEU A 87 1.45 9.00 3.49
N GLN A 88 0.28 9.30 2.92
CA GLN A 88 -0.82 9.92 3.65
C GLN A 88 -1.39 8.98 4.71
N LEU A 89 -1.52 7.69 4.43
CA LEU A 89 -2.00 6.68 5.39
C LEU A 89 -1.09 6.63 6.61
N ILE A 90 0.22 6.38 6.41
CA ILE A 90 1.19 6.26 7.52
C ILE A 90 1.51 7.58 8.23
N ALA A 91 1.07 8.71 7.68
CA ALA A 91 1.23 10.02 8.31
C ALA A 91 -0.06 10.53 8.95
N ALA A 92 -1.16 9.76 8.88
CA ALA A 92 -2.50 10.22 9.26
C ALA A 92 -2.62 10.57 10.76
N ASP A 93 -1.87 9.89 11.62
CA ASP A 93 -1.81 10.16 13.06
C ASP A 93 -0.84 11.30 13.44
N GLY A 94 -0.17 11.89 12.45
CA GLY A 94 0.81 12.95 12.61
C GLY A 94 2.24 12.47 12.89
N ARG A 95 2.52 11.16 12.86
CA ARG A 95 3.86 10.61 13.09
C ARG A 95 4.11 9.33 12.30
N ILE A 96 5.13 9.35 11.44
CA ILE A 96 5.62 8.14 10.77
C ILE A 96 6.60 7.39 11.68
N THR A 97 6.33 6.13 12.00
CA THR A 97 7.20 5.25 12.79
C THR A 97 8.39 4.72 11.97
N GLU A 98 9.39 4.14 12.64
CA GLU A 98 10.54 3.52 11.94
C GLU A 98 10.10 2.33 11.06
N SER A 99 9.12 1.55 11.53
CA SER A 99 8.58 0.40 10.82
C SER A 99 7.86 0.83 9.55
N GLU A 100 6.96 1.81 9.66
CA GLU A 100 6.23 2.39 8.52
C GLU A 100 7.20 2.99 7.50
N ARG A 101 8.17 3.79 7.98
CA ARG A 101 9.19 4.40 7.12
C ARG A 101 9.99 3.32 6.38
N LYS A 102 10.40 2.26 7.07
CA LYS A 102 11.15 1.17 6.46
C LYS A 102 10.33 0.46 5.38
N LEU A 103 9.07 0.13 5.66
CA LEU A 103 8.20 -0.53 4.68
C LEU A 103 7.95 0.37 3.46
N PHE A 104 7.68 1.66 3.69
CA PHE A 104 7.48 2.66 2.66
C PHE A 104 8.69 2.77 1.71
N LEU A 105 9.90 2.81 2.27
CA LEU A 105 11.14 2.86 1.48
C LEU A 105 11.38 1.57 0.68
N ILE A 106 11.06 0.41 1.26
CA ILE A 106 11.15 -0.88 0.56
C ILE A 106 10.18 -0.89 -0.62
N LEU A 107 8.94 -0.47 -0.42
CA LEU A 107 7.91 -0.42 -1.46
C LEU A 107 8.35 0.44 -2.66
N GLY A 108 8.80 1.66 -2.39
CA GLY A 108 9.29 2.54 -3.45
C GLY A 108 10.53 2.01 -4.17
N SER A 109 11.44 1.35 -3.43
CA SER A 109 12.62 0.70 -4.01
C SER A 109 12.23 -0.46 -4.93
N LEU A 110 11.26 -1.30 -4.54
CA LEU A 110 10.70 -2.37 -5.39
C LEU A 110 10.16 -1.82 -6.70
N TRP A 111 9.67 -0.58 -6.69
CA TRP A 111 9.11 0.11 -7.84
C TRP A 111 10.09 0.94 -8.67
N ASN A 112 11.39 0.84 -8.34
CA ASN A 112 12.47 1.63 -8.95
C ASN A 112 12.24 3.15 -8.82
N ILE A 113 11.69 3.60 -7.71
CA ILE A 113 11.49 5.03 -7.41
C ILE A 113 12.71 5.52 -6.63
N ASP A 114 13.25 6.66 -7.05
CA ASP A 114 14.31 7.36 -6.32
C ASP A 114 13.73 7.99 -5.05
N MET A 115 13.76 7.23 -3.96
CA MET A 115 13.15 7.60 -2.68
C MET A 115 13.72 8.89 -2.07
N PRO A 116 15.05 9.14 -2.07
CA PRO A 116 15.59 10.43 -1.68
C PRO A 116 14.96 11.62 -2.42
N SER A 117 14.90 11.57 -3.76
CA SER A 117 14.29 12.64 -4.55
C SER A 117 12.78 12.74 -4.34
N TYR A 118 12.10 11.61 -4.19
CA TYR A 118 10.67 11.54 -3.90
C TYR A 118 10.35 12.23 -2.55
N LEU A 119 11.04 11.88 -1.47
CA LEU A 119 10.81 12.45 -0.15
C LEU A 119 11.10 13.95 -0.11
N ALA A 120 12.22 14.37 -0.74
CA ALA A 120 12.55 15.79 -0.87
C ALA A 120 11.44 16.57 -1.59
N SER A 121 10.78 15.98 -2.59
CA SER A 121 9.64 16.60 -3.28
C SER A 121 8.39 16.76 -2.42
N LYS A 122 8.29 16.00 -1.31
CA LYS A 122 7.20 16.09 -0.31
C LYS A 122 7.56 16.97 0.88
N GLY A 123 8.78 17.54 0.91
CA GLY A 123 9.27 18.33 2.05
C GLY A 123 9.68 17.47 3.25
N LEU A 124 10.02 16.19 3.02
CA LEU A 124 10.50 15.23 4.02
C LEU A 124 11.98 14.86 3.82
#